data_AF-A0A4C1YWW9-F1
#
_entry.id   AF-A0A4C1YWW9-F1
#
_cell.length_a   1.000
_cell.length_b   1.000
_cell.length_c   1.000
_cell.angle_alpha   90.00
_cell.angle_beta   90.00
_cell.angle_gamma   90.00
#
_symmetry.space_group_name_H-M   'P 1'
#
loop_
_entity.id
_entity.type
_entity.pdbx_description
1 polymer ?
#
loop_
_entity_poly.entity_id
_entity_poly.type
_entity_poly.pdbx_seq_one_letter_code
_entity_poly.pdbx_strand_id
1 'polypeptide(L)'
;MSRKFISPDALNMDSDWERLGRCVKTALAAMLRERSPSEEVLHTLLLEIEQIVNSKPLTKVNTEPIEVEGLTPNHFLIGRSCSVAAVGHFDDNVLYRFAN
;
A
#
# COMPACT_ATOMS: atom_id res chain seq x y z
N MET A 1 12.31 -17.84 -30.50
CA MET A 1 11.77 -16.93 -29.48
C MET A 1 10.60 -17.63 -28.79
N SER A 2 10.78 -18.09 -27.55
CA SER A 2 9.70 -18.68 -26.75
C SER A 2 8.99 -17.57 -25.98
N ARG A 3 7.74 -17.28 -26.33
CA ARG A 3 6.91 -16.33 -25.57
C ARG A 3 6.36 -17.06 -24.35
N LYS A 4 6.78 -16.67 -23.14
CA LYS A 4 6.13 -17.14 -21.91
C LYS A 4 4.66 -16.69 -21.94
N PHE A 5 3.75 -17.63 -21.71
CA PHE A 5 2.32 -17.33 -21.58
C PHE A 5 2.11 -16.54 -20.29
N ILE A 6 1.49 -15.37 -20.41
CA ILE A 6 1.13 -14.50 -19.28
C ILE A 6 -0.40 -14.52 -19.24
N SER A 7 -0.98 -14.87 -18.08
CA SER A 7 -2.44 -14.84 -17.89
C SER A 7 -2.96 -13.40 -18.08
N PRO A 8 -4.16 -13.19 -18.66
CA PRO A 8 -4.73 -11.85 -18.86
C PRO A 8 -4.74 -10.98 -17.59
N ASP A 9 -4.92 -11.59 -16.41
CA ASP A 9 -4.88 -10.88 -15.12
C ASP A 9 -3.47 -10.43 -14.70
N ALA A 10 -2.43 -11.18 -15.09
CA ALA A 10 -1.06 -10.81 -14.80
C ALA A 10 -0.61 -9.56 -15.56
N LEU A 11 -1.22 -9.26 -16.72
CA LEU A 11 -0.98 -8.01 -17.45
C LEU A 11 -1.42 -6.78 -16.66
N ASN A 12 -2.56 -6.88 -15.96
CA ASN A 12 -3.05 -5.80 -15.10
C ASN A 12 -2.18 -5.64 -13.84
N MET A 13 -1.70 -6.76 -13.28
CA MET A 13 -0.79 -6.77 -12.14
C MET A 13 0.55 -6.07 -12.45
N ASP A 14 1.13 -6.36 -13.62
CA ASP A 14 2.35 -5.70 -14.09
C ASP A 14 2.14 -4.19 -14.26
N SER A 15 0.98 -3.78 -14.81
CA SER A 15 0.64 -2.36 -14.96
C SER A 15 0.48 -1.65 -13.62
N ASP A 16 -0.15 -2.30 -12.64
CA ASP A 16 -0.31 -1.75 -11.29
C ASP A 16 1.03 -1.55 -10.58
N TRP A 17 1.98 -2.47 -10.73
CA TRP A 17 3.33 -2.33 -10.18
C TRP A 17 4.09 -1.17 -10.83
N GLU A 18 4.01 -1.02 -12.15
CA GLU A 18 4.61 0.12 -12.84
C GLU A 18 4.04 1.47 -12.36
N ARG A 19 2.73 1.52 -12.09
CA ARG A 19 2.08 2.73 -11.54
C ARG A 19 2.61 3.05 -10.15
N LEU A 20 2.74 2.06 -9.26
CA LEU A 20 3.34 2.25 -7.94
C LEU A 20 4.79 2.74 -8.03
N GLY A 21 5.62 2.08 -8.83
CA GLY A 21 7.01 2.48 -9.04
C GLY A 21 7.13 3.90 -9.61
N ARG A 22 6.17 4.33 -10.44
CA ARG A 22 6.09 5.72 -10.93
C ARG A 22 5.72 6.69 -9.81
N CYS A 23 4.73 6.39 -8.98
CA CYS A 23 4.33 7.23 -7.84
C CYS A 23 5.52 7.49 -6.90
N VAL A 24 6.29 6.46 -6.56
CA VAL A 24 7.49 6.57 -5.72
C VAL A 24 8.51 7.53 -6.33
N LYS A 25 8.83 7.35 -7.61
CA LYS A 25 9.79 8.22 -8.31
C LYS A 25 9.30 9.66 -8.37
N THR A 26 8.01 9.90 -8.58
CA THR A 26 7.42 11.24 -8.60
C THR A 26 7.49 11.90 -7.24
N ALA A 27 7.17 11.19 -6.15
CA ALA A 27 7.27 11.72 -4.79
C ALA A 27 8.72 12.08 -4.42
N LEU A 28 9.66 11.18 -4.69
CA LEU A 28 11.09 11.43 -4.47
C LEU A 28 11.60 12.62 -5.29
N ALA A 29 11.22 12.71 -6.56
CA ALA A 29 11.61 13.82 -7.42
C ALA A 29 11.05 15.16 -6.92
N ALA A 30 9.83 15.19 -6.39
CA ALA A 30 9.25 16.40 -5.80
C ALA A 30 10.02 16.83 -4.54
N MET A 31 10.29 15.89 -3.63
CA MET A 31 11.01 16.17 -2.38
C MET A 31 12.44 16.66 -2.63
N LEU A 32 13.20 15.94 -3.46
CA LEU A 32 14.59 16.28 -3.78
C LEU A 32 14.71 17.63 -4.52
N ARG A 33 13.66 18.07 -5.20
CA ARG A 33 13.61 19.35 -5.90
C ARG A 33 13.37 20.52 -4.96
N GLU A 34 12.62 20.34 -3.88
CA GLU A 34 12.34 21.39 -2.89
C GLU A 34 13.45 21.51 -1.84
N ARG A 35 14.01 20.39 -1.38
CA ARG A 35 15.07 20.36 -0.37
C ARG A 35 15.84 19.05 -0.44
N SER A 36 17.15 19.07 -0.15
CA SER A 36 17.88 17.83 0.15
C SER A 36 17.48 17.34 1.55
N PRO A 37 16.71 16.25 1.69
CA PRO A 37 16.34 15.71 3.00
C PRO A 37 17.58 15.19 3.71
N SER A 38 17.55 15.16 5.05
CA SER A 38 18.55 14.39 5.80
C SER A 38 18.41 12.90 5.48
N GLU A 39 19.47 12.14 5.70
CA GLU A 39 19.49 10.69 5.52
C GLU A 39 18.32 10.02 6.27
N GLU A 40 18.08 10.43 7.51
CA GLU A 40 17.01 9.91 8.38
C GLU A 40 15.61 10.12 7.78
N VAL A 41 15.36 11.30 7.20
CA VAL A 41 14.08 11.63 6.57
C VAL A 41 13.87 10.84 5.29
N LEU A 42 14.92 10.73 4.46
CA LEU A 42 14.86 9.92 3.24
C LEU A 42 14.64 8.44 3.57
N HIS A 43 15.34 7.93 4.57
CA HIS A 43 15.22 6.55 5.03
C HIS A 43 13.81 6.25 5.53
N THR A 44 13.25 7.14 6.38
CA THR A 44 11.88 6.99 6.89
C THR A 44 10.85 6.97 5.77
N LEU A 45 10.97 7.88 4.80
CA LEU A 45 10.08 7.92 3.64
C LEU A 45 10.14 6.62 2.81
N LEU A 46 11.35 6.09 2.58
CA LEU A 46 11.52 4.85 1.85
C LEU A 46 10.89 3.66 2.58
N LEU A 47 10.97 3.62 3.91
CA LEU A 47 10.28 2.61 4.72
C LEU A 47 8.75 2.71 4.61
N GLU A 48 8.19 3.93 4.65
CA GLU A 48 6.75 4.14 4.46
C GLU A 48 6.28 3.67 3.08
N ILE A 49 7.07 3.99 2.05
CA ILE A 49 6.82 3.56 0.67
C ILE A 49 6.85 2.05 0.55
N GLU A 50 7.87 1.39 1.11
CA GLU A 50 7.97 -0.07 1.14
C GLU A 50 6.72 -0.67 1.80
N GLN A 51 6.32 -0.11 2.95
CA GLN A 51 5.16 -0.58 3.68
C GLN A 51 3.86 -0.45 2.87
N ILE A 52 3.66 0.68 2.17
CA ILE A 52 2.49 0.90 1.31
C ILE A 52 2.47 -0.11 0.17
N VAL A 53 3.61 -0.30 -0.49
CA VAL A 53 3.73 -1.22 -1.63
C VAL A 53 3.50 -2.66 -1.19
N ASN A 54 4.09 -3.09 -0.08
CA ASN A 54 3.96 -4.45 0.44
C ASN A 54 2.60 -4.72 1.10
N SER A 55 1.83 -3.67 1.42
CA SER A 55 0.46 -3.79 1.95
C SER A 55 -0.61 -3.81 0.85
N LYS A 56 -0.24 -3.70 -0.44
CA LYS A 56 -1.22 -3.81 -1.52
C LYS A 56 -1.63 -5.27 -1.74
N PRO A 57 -2.93 -5.57 -1.90
CA PRO A 57 -3.40 -6.92 -2.22
C PRO A 57 -2.84 -7.42 -3.56
N LEU A 58 -2.39 -8.68 -3.58
CA LEU A 58 -1.97 -9.43 -4.78
C LEU A 58 -3.16 -9.89 -5.62
N THR A 59 -4.34 -9.96 -5.01
CA THR A 59 -5.59 -10.38 -5.65
C THR A 59 -6.63 -9.28 -5.56
N LYS A 60 -7.52 -9.17 -6.56
CA LYS A 60 -8.72 -8.32 -6.44
C LYS A 60 -9.55 -8.83 -5.27
N VAL A 61 -9.68 -8.02 -4.23
CA VAL A 61 -10.59 -8.31 -3.12
C VAL A 61 -12.00 -8.01 -3.60
N ASN A 62 -12.91 -8.97 -3.43
CA ASN A 62 -14.30 -8.80 -3.82
C ASN A 62 -14.94 -7.70 -2.95
N THR A 63 -15.74 -6.82 -3.55
CA THR A 63 -16.37 -5.65 -2.89
C THR A 63 -17.51 -6.02 -1.93
N GLU A 64 -17.62 -7.29 -1.54
CA GLU A 64 -18.60 -7.76 -0.57
C GLU A 64 -18.22 -7.24 0.83
N PRO A 65 -19.17 -6.78 1.64
CA PRO A 65 -18.91 -6.03 2.88
C PRO A 65 -18.37 -6.89 4.04
N ILE A 66 -17.94 -8.12 3.79
CA ILE A 66 -17.51 -9.07 4.81
C ILE A 66 -16.03 -9.37 4.59
N GLU A 67 -15.19 -8.53 5.21
CA GLU A 67 -13.92 -8.89 5.87
C GLU A 67 -12.95 -9.87 5.17
N VAL A 68 -12.91 -9.97 3.84
CA VAL A 68 -11.83 -10.73 3.19
C VAL A 68 -10.62 -9.81 3.06
N GLU A 69 -9.75 -9.80 4.06
CA GLU A 69 -8.43 -9.16 3.94
C GLU A 69 -7.70 -9.79 2.74
N GLY A 70 -7.40 -8.97 1.73
CA GLY A 70 -6.70 -9.42 0.54
C GLY A 70 -5.28 -9.87 0.88
N LEU A 71 -4.83 -10.98 0.30
CA LEU A 71 -3.47 -11.47 0.51
C LEU A 71 -2.46 -10.46 -0.06
N THR A 72 -1.60 -9.91 0.79
CA THR A 72 -0.57 -8.91 0.44
C THR A 72 0.84 -9.53 0.51
N PRO A 73 1.85 -8.96 -0.15
CA PRO A 73 3.25 -9.38 0.04
C PRO A 73 3.69 -9.40 1.51
N ASN A 74 3.23 -8.44 2.31
CA ASN A 74 3.52 -8.35 3.75
C ASN A 74 3.10 -9.60 4.53
N HIS A 75 2.04 -10.30 4.10
CA HIS A 75 1.64 -11.56 4.74
C HIS A 75 2.73 -12.63 4.63
N PHE A 76 3.49 -12.65 3.52
CA PHE A 76 4.59 -13.58 3.33
C PHE A 76 5.87 -13.11 4.01
N LEU A 77 6.17 -11.80 3.94
CA LEU A 77 7.39 -11.22 4.50
C LEU A 77 7.39 -11.21 6.04
N ILE A 78 6.23 -10.92 6.64
CA ILE A 78 6.07 -10.73 8.09
C ILE A 78 5.42 -11.97 8.74
N GLY A 79 4.76 -12.82 7.95
CA GLY A 79 4.07 -14.03 8.44
C GLY A 79 2.70 -13.77 9.08
N ARG A 80 2.19 -12.54 9.02
CA ARG A 80 0.87 -12.14 9.52
C ARG A 80 0.30 -11.00 8.69
N SER A 81 -1.01 -10.74 8.83
CA SER A 81 -1.62 -9.54 8.27
C SER A 81 -0.95 -8.28 8.81
N CYS A 82 -0.64 -7.38 7.89
CA CYS A 82 -0.16 -6.04 8.20
C CYS A 82 -1.17 -5.06 7.61
N SER A 83 -2.42 -5.16 8.06
CA SER A 83 -3.43 -4.18 7.75
C SER A 83 -3.05 -2.89 8.48
N VAL A 84 -2.77 -1.85 7.70
CA VAL A 84 -2.93 -0.49 8.20
C VAL A 84 -4.43 -0.37 8.43
N ALA A 85 -4.88 -0.50 9.69
CA ALA A 85 -6.25 -0.18 10.05
C ALA A 85 -6.58 1.16 9.40
N ALA A 86 -7.65 1.22 8.59
CA ALA A 86 -8.02 2.43 7.88
C ALA A 86 -8.00 3.59 8.89
N VAL A 87 -7.02 4.49 8.73
CA VAL A 87 -6.93 5.68 9.56
C VAL A 87 -8.20 6.46 9.29
N GLY A 88 -9.17 6.37 10.21
CA GLY A 88 -10.44 7.07 10.06
C GLY A 88 -11.72 6.32 10.40
N HIS A 89 -11.72 5.11 10.99
CA HIS A 89 -12.95 4.65 11.64
C HIS A 89 -13.13 5.37 13.00
N PHE A 90 -13.56 6.63 12.91
CA PHE A 90 -14.05 7.36 14.06
C PHE A 90 -15.46 6.86 14.33
N ASP A 91 -15.62 6.10 15.41
CA ASP A 91 -16.96 5.77 15.91
C ASP A 91 -17.56 7.04 16.50
N ASP A 92 -18.49 7.65 15.77
CA ASP A 92 -19.21 8.86 16.20
C ASP A 92 -19.99 8.65 17.52
N ASN A 93 -20.18 7.40 17.99
CA ASN A 93 -20.85 7.11 19.26
C ASN A 93 -19.93 7.26 20.49
N VAL A 94 -18.61 7.42 20.31
CA VAL A 94 -17.70 7.62 21.44
C VAL A 94 -17.84 9.04 22.03
N LEU A 95 -18.25 10.03 21.23
CA LEU A 95 -18.40 11.41 21.68
C LEU A 95 -19.64 11.67 22.55
N TYR A 96 -20.67 10.82 22.47
CA TYR A 96 -21.91 10.98 23.25
C TYR A 96 -21.85 10.34 24.64
N ARG A 97 -20.85 9.51 24.94
CA ARG A 97 -20.77 8.78 26.21
C ARG A 97 -20.11 9.57 27.35
N PHE A 98 -19.57 10.74 27.06
CA PHE A 98 -18.99 11.66 28.07
C PHE A 98 -19.90 12.85 28.42
N ALA A 99 -21.14 12.85 27.91
CA ALA A 99 -22.10 13.94 28.11
C ALA A 99 -23.30 13.58 29.02
N ASN A 100 -23.21 12.52 29.84
CA ASN A 100 -24.23 12.18 30.83
C ASN A 100 -23.60 11.62 32.12
#